data_AF-A0A9J6DB16-F1
#
_entry.id   AF-A0A9J6DB16-F1
#
_cell.length_a   1.000
_cell.length_b   1.000
_cell.length_c   1.000
_cell.angle_alpha   90.00
_cell.angle_beta   90.00
_cell.angle_gamma   90.00
#
_symmetry.space_group_name_H-M   'P 1'
#
loop_
_entity.id
_entity.type
_entity.pdbx_description
1 polymer ?
#
loop_
_entity_poly.entity_id
_entity_poly.type
_entity_poly.pdbx_seq_one_letter_code
_entity_poly.pdbx_strand_id
1 'polypeptide(L)'
;MMACVSPCDLDFVERLNSLRHVNWFKNIKNLIAVNEDKSSDTITALRMEIQEHKRELKECKQGRCSAGERWHRASERQVLPEHPAPARKQLVHPYEGRPKKLDAVLEGMVDPQERYLLTSCWA
;
A
#
# COMPACT_ATOMS: atom_id res chain seq x y z
N MET A 1 -5.22 -19.24 5.50
CA MET A 1 -4.00 -20.09 5.48
C MET A 1 -4.44 -21.53 5.33
N MET A 2 -3.71 -22.34 4.55
CA MET A 2 -3.87 -23.80 4.53
C MET A 2 -2.52 -24.44 4.87
N ALA A 3 -2.57 -25.59 5.55
CA ALA A 3 -1.39 -26.37 5.90
C ALA A 3 -1.38 -27.67 5.10
N CYS A 4 -0.27 -27.96 4.44
CA CYS A 4 -0.07 -29.24 3.76
C CYS A 4 0.77 -30.14 4.70
N VAL A 5 0.30 -31.35 4.96
CA VAL A 5 0.98 -32.30 5.84
C VAL A 5 0.97 -33.70 5.26
N SER A 6 2.11 -34.38 5.31
CA SER A 6 2.26 -35.81 4.98
C SER A 6 1.62 -36.66 6.09
N PRO A 7 0.96 -37.79 5.79
CA PRO A 7 0.45 -38.72 6.80
C PRO A 7 1.50 -39.73 7.30
N CYS A 8 2.72 -39.76 6.74
CA CYS A 8 3.77 -40.74 7.10
C CYS A 8 4.33 -40.53 8.52
N ASP A 9 4.41 -41.58 9.34
CA ASP A 9 4.86 -41.44 10.75
C ASP A 9 6.29 -40.93 10.93
N LEU A 10 7.15 -41.10 9.92
CA LEU A 10 8.51 -40.55 9.91
C LEU A 10 8.54 -39.02 10.01
N ASP A 11 7.53 -38.35 9.44
CA ASP A 11 7.43 -36.88 9.39
C ASP A 11 6.66 -36.30 10.59
N PHE A 12 6.40 -37.10 11.62
CA PHE A 12 5.54 -36.73 12.74
C PHE A 12 5.95 -35.41 13.41
N VAL A 13 7.26 -35.20 13.59
CA VAL A 13 7.81 -34.00 14.23
C VAL A 13 7.56 -32.75 13.39
N GLU A 14 7.83 -32.81 12.09
CA GLU A 14 7.59 -31.68 11.17
C GLU A 14 6.10 -31.39 11.03
N ARG A 15 5.28 -32.43 10.89
CA ARG A 15 3.80 -32.32 10.90
C ARG A 15 3.32 -31.59 12.15
N LEU A 16 3.79 -32.00 13.33
CA LEU A 16 3.37 -31.40 14.60
C LEU A 16 3.74 -29.92 14.67
N ASN A 17 4.92 -29.55 14.18
CA ASN A 17 5.37 -28.16 14.14
C ASN A 17 4.53 -27.33 13.16
N SER A 18 4.22 -27.84 11.97
CA SER A 18 3.31 -27.20 11.01
C SER A 18 1.91 -27.00 11.59
N LEU A 19 1.36 -28.00 12.28
CA LEU A 19 0.05 -27.92 12.92
C LEU A 19 0.02 -26.91 14.08
N ARG A 20 1.09 -26.87 14.90
CA ARG A 20 1.24 -25.85 15.96
C ARG A 20 1.30 -24.44 15.38
N HIS A 21 2.05 -24.25 14.30
CA HIS A 21 2.18 -22.96 13.64
C HIS A 21 0.82 -22.48 13.10
N VAL A 22 0.07 -23.36 12.43
CA VAL A 22 -1.29 -23.08 11.94
C VAL A 22 -2.26 -22.78 13.08
N ASN A 23 -2.13 -23.50 14.20
CA ASN A 23 -2.93 -23.22 15.38
C ASN A 23 -2.66 -21.82 15.94
N TRP A 24 -1.40 -21.37 15.94
CA TRP A 24 -1.04 -20.01 16.30
C TRP A 24 -1.61 -18.97 15.32
N PHE A 25 -1.60 -19.23 14.01
CA PHE A 25 -2.17 -18.32 13.02
C PHE A 25 -3.66 -18.01 13.21
N LYS A 26 -4.42 -18.92 13.86
CA LYS A 26 -5.83 -18.66 14.23
C LYS A 26 -5.97 -17.50 15.21
N ASN A 27 -4.92 -17.19 15.96
CA ASN A 27 -4.92 -16.10 16.95
C ASN A 27 -4.52 -14.75 16.34
N ILE A 28 -4.04 -14.72 15.08
CA ILE A 28 -3.70 -13.45 14.42
C ILE A 28 -4.99 -12.75 14.01
N LYS A 29 -5.21 -11.56 14.57
CA LYS A 29 -6.35 -10.69 14.24
C LYS A 29 -5.90 -9.65 13.22
N ASN A 30 -6.30 -9.82 11.97
CA ASN A 30 -6.12 -8.80 10.95
C ASN A 30 -7.25 -7.78 11.04
N LEU A 31 -6.91 -6.50 11.01
CA LEU A 31 -7.88 -5.43 10.84
C LEU A 31 -8.23 -5.33 9.36
N ILE A 32 -9.43 -5.76 9.02
CA ILE A 32 -9.94 -5.65 7.65
C ILE A 32 -10.57 -4.27 7.51
N ALA A 33 -9.97 -3.44 6.68
CA ALA A 33 -10.54 -2.18 6.25
C ALA A 33 -10.74 -2.23 4.74
N VAL A 34 -11.79 -1.58 4.24
CA VAL A 34 -11.94 -1.35 2.80
C VAL A 34 -10.73 -0.54 2.35
N ASN A 35 -10.06 -1.00 1.30
CA ASN A 35 -8.94 -0.28 0.70
C ASN A 35 -9.50 0.92 -0.08
N GLU A 36 -9.90 1.96 0.66
CA GLU A 36 -10.26 3.26 0.11
C GLU A 36 -8.99 3.98 -0.35
N ASP A 37 -9.03 4.55 -1.56
CA ASP A 37 -7.92 5.34 -2.09
C ASP A 37 -7.83 6.71 -1.39
N LYS A 38 -7.26 6.71 -0.19
CA LYS A 38 -6.88 7.94 0.54
C LYS A 38 -5.73 8.70 -0.13
N SER A 39 -5.25 8.22 -1.28
CA SER A 39 -4.29 8.93 -2.12
C SER A 39 -4.87 10.27 -2.57
N SER A 40 -6.17 10.36 -2.87
CA SER A 40 -6.83 11.63 -3.19
C SER A 40 -6.77 12.63 -2.04
N ASP A 41 -7.01 12.16 -0.81
CA ASP A 41 -7.10 13.00 0.38
C ASP A 41 -5.71 13.49 0.80
N THR A 42 -4.71 12.59 0.75
CA THR A 42 -3.31 12.94 1.02
C THR A 42 -2.76 13.88 -0.06
N ILE A 43 -3.06 13.65 -1.34
CA ILE A 43 -2.70 14.58 -2.43
C ILE A 43 -3.34 15.95 -2.22
N THR A 44 -4.60 16.00 -1.78
CA THR A 44 -5.30 17.26 -1.53
C THR A 44 -4.68 18.02 -0.35
N ALA A 45 -4.40 17.33 0.76
CA ALA A 45 -3.72 17.91 1.91
C ALA A 45 -2.34 18.46 1.54
N LEU A 46 -1.54 17.68 0.80
CA LEU A 46 -0.21 18.10 0.33
C LEU A 46 -0.29 19.30 -0.63
N ARG A 47 -1.32 19.36 -1.50
CA ARG A 47 -1.54 20.52 -2.39
C ARG A 47 -1.89 21.79 -1.60
N MET A 48 -2.67 21.67 -0.53
CA MET A 48 -2.98 22.80 0.35
C MET A 48 -1.72 23.30 1.08
N GLU A 49 -0.90 22.40 1.61
CA GLU A 49 0.36 22.76 2.27
C GLU A 49 1.35 23.44 1.31
N ILE A 50 1.47 22.94 0.07
CA ILE A 50 2.29 23.59 -0.97
C ILE A 50 1.77 24.99 -1.31
N GLN A 51 0.46 25.19 -1.36
CA GLN A 51 -0.12 26.51 -1.63
C GLN A 51 0.16 27.49 -0.49
N GLU A 52 0.04 27.04 0.76
CA GLU A 52 0.32 27.86 1.94
C GLU A 52 1.80 28.28 1.99
N HIS A 53 2.73 27.34 1.81
CA HIS A 53 4.15 27.68 1.75
C HIS A 53 4.51 28.59 0.58
N LYS A 54 3.84 28.45 -0.57
CA LYS A 54 4.01 29.36 -1.70
C LYS A 54 3.52 30.78 -1.37
N ARG A 55 2.44 30.91 -0.59
CA ARG A 55 1.93 32.20 -0.11
C ARG A 55 2.92 32.85 0.85
N GLU A 56 3.41 32.11 1.85
CA GLU A 56 4.42 32.57 2.80
C GLU A 56 5.70 33.05 2.10
N LEU A 57 6.20 32.28 1.11
CA LEU A 57 7.37 32.67 0.33
C LEU A 57 7.12 33.91 -0.53
N LYS A 58 5.89 34.08 -1.06
CA LYS A 58 5.52 35.25 -1.85
C LYS A 58 5.44 36.51 -0.98
N GLU A 59 4.91 36.41 0.22
CA GLU A 59 4.85 37.50 1.21
C GLU A 59 6.26 37.89 1.68
N CYS A 60 7.12 36.89 1.93
CA CYS A 60 8.53 37.09 2.28
C CYS A 60 9.32 37.77 1.14
N LYS A 61 9.08 37.38 -0.12
CA LYS A 61 9.69 38.02 -1.30
C LYS A 61 9.20 39.46 -1.53
N GLN A 62 8.00 39.79 -1.08
CA GLN A 62 7.42 41.13 -1.17
C GLN A 62 7.88 42.06 -0.03
N GLY A 63 8.88 41.66 0.77
CA GLY A 63 9.44 42.47 1.85
C GLY A 63 8.53 42.59 3.09
N ARG A 64 7.45 41.80 3.15
CA ARG A 64 6.48 41.80 4.25
C ARG A 64 6.73 40.60 5.18
N CYS A 65 7.88 40.54 5.84
CA CYS A 65 8.11 39.55 6.91
C CYS A 65 8.96 40.12 8.06
N SER A 66 8.43 40.02 9.27
CA SER A 66 9.13 40.08 10.55
C SER A 66 10.01 38.83 10.67
N ALA A 67 11.28 38.94 10.26
CA ALA A 67 12.22 37.83 10.15
C ALA A 67 12.61 37.14 11.48
N GLY A 68 12.16 37.67 12.64
CA GLY A 68 12.61 37.22 13.96
C GLY A 68 11.95 35.96 14.52
N GLU A 69 10.73 35.60 14.11
CA GLU A 69 9.97 34.51 14.75
C GLU A 69 10.08 33.16 14.01
N ARG A 70 10.75 33.13 12.86
CA ARG A 70 10.65 32.04 11.89
C ARG A 70 11.38 30.76 12.30
N TRP A 71 12.45 30.86 13.08
CA TRP A 71 13.27 29.72 13.47
C TRP A 71 12.71 28.93 14.65
N HIS A 72 11.84 29.54 15.48
CA HIS A 72 11.25 28.87 16.64
C HIS A 72 10.03 28.00 16.30
N ARG A 73 9.26 28.33 15.25
CA ARG A 73 8.09 27.53 14.84
C ARG A 73 8.45 26.31 13.98
N ALA A 74 9.64 26.29 13.38
CA ALA A 74 10.14 25.17 12.58
C ALA A 74 10.59 23.98 13.45
N SER A 75 11.11 24.23 14.65
CA SER A 75 11.48 23.17 15.61
C SER A 75 10.28 22.50 16.28
N GLU A 76 9.11 23.13 16.25
CA GLU A 76 7.91 22.64 16.95
C GLU A 76 6.97 21.85 16.03
N ARG A 77 7.09 22.03 14.70
CA ARG A 77 6.18 21.44 13.71
C ARG A 77 6.54 20.03 13.24
N GLN A 78 7.54 19.39 13.84
CA GLN A 78 8.01 18.08 13.39
C GLN A 78 8.30 17.13 14.55
N VAL A 79 7.25 16.73 15.26
CA VAL A 79 7.19 15.35 15.74
C VAL A 79 6.10 14.68 14.93
N LEU A 80 6.46 14.30 13.70
CA LEU A 80 5.66 13.37 12.93
C LEU A 80 5.70 12.05 13.73
N PRO A 81 4.58 11.39 14.04
CA PRO A 81 4.64 10.09 14.68
C PRO A 81 5.47 9.17 13.78
N GLU A 82 6.56 8.64 14.34
CA GLU A 82 7.40 7.62 13.72
C GLU A 82 6.48 6.49 13.24
N HIS A 83 6.20 6.45 11.94
CA HIS A 83 5.37 5.40 11.33
C HIS A 83 6.19 4.11 11.28
N PRO A 84 5.80 3.03 11.96
CA PRO A 84 6.44 1.74 11.77
C PRO A 84 5.73 1.02 10.62
N ALA A 85 6.29 1.09 9.41
CA ALA A 85 6.27 0.00 8.42
C ALA A 85 6.83 0.49 7.08
N PRO A 86 7.58 -0.34 6.35
CA PRO A 86 8.15 0.02 5.07
C PRO A 86 7.06 0.45 4.10
N ALA A 87 7.30 1.55 3.40
CA ALA A 87 6.43 2.13 2.39
C ALA A 87 5.90 1.05 1.45
N ARG A 88 4.65 0.62 1.69
CA ARG A 88 3.87 -0.14 0.72
C ARG A 88 3.69 0.82 -0.44
N LYS A 89 4.48 0.65 -1.50
CA LYS A 89 4.34 1.39 -2.76
C LYS A 89 2.86 1.28 -3.15
N GLN A 90 2.08 2.32 -2.89
CA GLN A 90 0.76 2.44 -3.49
C GLN A 90 1.03 2.53 -4.98
N LEU A 91 0.82 1.41 -5.68
CA LEU A 91 0.74 1.39 -7.12
C LEU A 91 -0.52 2.19 -7.48
N VAL A 92 -0.38 3.51 -7.59
CA VAL A 92 -1.39 4.37 -8.20
C VAL A 92 -1.28 4.12 -9.71
N HIS A 93 -1.76 2.96 -10.14
CA HIS A 93 -2.01 2.72 -11.54
C HIS A 93 -3.42 3.25 -11.82
N PRO A 94 -3.62 4.18 -12.76
CA PRO A 94 -4.96 4.58 -13.16
C PRO A 94 -5.62 3.34 -13.77
N TYR A 95 -6.51 2.69 -13.04
CA TYR A 95 -7.30 1.56 -13.53
C TYR A 95 -8.56 2.12 -14.18
N GLU A 96 -8.43 2.53 -15.44
CA GLU A 96 -9.53 2.52 -16.38
C GLU A 96 -9.28 1.39 -17.37
N GLY A 97 -9.87 0.21 -17.10
CA GLY A 97 -9.91 -0.91 -18.02
C GLY A 97 -8.88 -2.03 -17.82
N ARG A 98 -9.04 -3.08 -18.64
CA ARG A 98 -8.17 -4.26 -18.67
C ARG A 98 -6.71 -3.83 -18.88
N PRO A 99 -5.75 -4.28 -18.05
CA PRO A 99 -4.36 -3.87 -18.19
C PRO A 99 -3.79 -4.39 -19.52
N LYS A 100 -3.25 -3.50 -20.35
CA LYS A 100 -2.68 -3.83 -21.68
C LYS A 100 -1.62 -4.94 -21.66
N LYS A 101 -0.92 -5.12 -20.52
CA LYS A 101 0.04 -6.21 -20.33
C LYS A 101 -0.63 -7.58 -20.25
N LEU A 102 -1.87 -7.65 -19.76
CA LEU A 102 -2.63 -8.90 -19.68
C LEU A 102 -3.05 -9.37 -21.07
N ASP A 103 -3.41 -8.46 -21.98
CA ASP A 103 -3.73 -8.81 -23.37
C ASP A 103 -2.54 -9.45 -24.09
N ALA A 104 -1.35 -8.88 -23.93
CA ALA A 104 -0.12 -9.46 -24.49
C ALA A 104 0.19 -10.86 -23.92
N VAL A 105 -0.12 -11.11 -22.65
CA VAL A 105 0.05 -12.43 -22.03
C VAL A 105 -0.99 -13.43 -22.57
N LEU A 106 -2.25 -13.01 -22.74
CA LEU A 106 -3.32 -13.84 -23.28
C LEU A 106 -3.12 -14.17 -24.76
N GLU A 107 -2.49 -13.28 -25.52
CA GLU A 107 -2.11 -13.52 -26.92
C GLU A 107 -0.94 -14.52 -27.06
N GLY A 108 -0.05 -14.57 -26.06
CA GLY A 108 1.06 -15.53 -26.01
C GLY A 108 0.69 -16.91 -25.47
N MET A 109 -0.54 -17.10 -24.95
CA MET A 109 -1.02 -18.39 -24.45
C MET A 109 -1.43 -19.31 -25.59
N VAL A 110 -0.80 -20.50 -25.64
CA VAL A 110 -1.03 -21.52 -26.67
C VAL A 110 -2.30 -22.33 -26.39
N ASP A 111 -2.68 -22.50 -25.11
CA ASP A 111 -3.85 -23.28 -24.72
C ASP A 111 -5.13 -22.39 -24.65
N PRO A 112 -6.14 -22.66 -25.50
CA PRO A 112 -7.41 -21.93 -25.48
C PRO A 112 -8.20 -22.06 -24.17
N GLN A 113 -8.04 -23.16 -23.42
CA GLN A 113 -8.75 -23.39 -22.16
C GLN A 113 -8.25 -22.46 -21.05
N GLU A 114 -6.93 -22.28 -20.92
CA GLU A 114 -6.34 -21.37 -19.94
C GLU A 114 -6.72 -19.90 -20.22
N ARG A 115 -6.78 -19.53 -21.51
CA ARG A 115 -7.20 -18.19 -21.95
C ARG A 115 -8.66 -17.89 -21.59
N TYR A 116 -9.56 -18.86 -21.68
CA TYR A 116 -10.98 -18.72 -21.32
C TYR A 116 -11.20 -18.56 -19.81
N LEU A 117 -10.47 -19.33 -19.00
CA LEU A 117 -10.55 -19.24 -17.53
C LEU A 117 -10.08 -17.89 -16.99
N LEU A 118 -9.08 -17.28 -17.62
CA LEU A 118 -8.54 -15.98 -17.19
C LEU A 118 -9.38 -14.78 -17.65
N THR A 119 -10.10 -14.91 -18.77
CA THR A 119 -10.93 -13.82 -19.32
C THR A 119 -12.33 -13.76 -18.71
N SER A 120 -12.86 -14.89 -18.21
CA SER A 120 -14.20 -14.97 -17.62
C SER A 120 -14.33 -14.38 -16.21
N CYS A 121 -13.23 -14.18 -15.48
CA CYS A 121 -13.23 -13.54 -14.16
C CYS A 121 -13.42 -12.00 -14.19
N TRP A 122 -13.48 -11.38 -15.37
CA TRP A 122 -13.51 -9.92 -15.56
C TRP A 122 -14.66 -9.42 -16.45
N ALA A 123 -15.62 -10.29 -16.79
CA ALA A 123 -16.87 -9.92 -17.49
C ALA A 123 -18.00 -9.74 -16.49
#